data_AF-A0A2T4X1E1-F1
#
_entry.id   AF-A0A2T4X1E1-F1
#
_cell.length_a   1.000
_cell.length_b   1.000
_cell.length_c   1.000
_cell.angle_alpha   90.00
_cell.angle_beta   90.00
_cell.angle_gamma   90.00
#
_symmetry.space_group_name_H-M   'P 1'
#
loop_
_entity.id
_entity.type
_entity.pdbx_description
1 polymer ?
#
loop_
_entity_poly.entity_id
_entity_poly.type
_entity_poly.pdbx_seq_one_letter_code
_entity_poly.pdbx_strand_id
1 'polypeptide(L)'
;MIAGALAGVAIYSVYLDREYRDYRAAFYNASRPDSDEKFGPTPTDLINVNINQLRSNRNTLRNRRDFMIVMFGAAYLLQGVDAYVYAHMRSFDVSDDLSIAPSIRPDILASNTPGVTLRLDFYSRK
;
A
#
# COMPACT_ATOMS: atom_id res chain seq x y z
N MET A 1 -11.38 2.18 -7.61
CA MET A 1 -10.76 0.83 -7.61
C MET A 1 -9.22 0.85 -7.59
N ILE A 2 -8.55 2.00 -7.44
CA ILE A 2 -7.07 2.10 -7.50
C ILE A 2 -6.41 1.91 -6.13
N ALA A 3 -7.05 2.34 -5.03
CA ALA A 3 -6.54 2.14 -3.68
C ALA A 3 -6.36 0.64 -3.30
N GLY A 4 -7.22 -0.23 -3.83
CA GLY A 4 -7.13 -1.68 -3.62
C GLY A 4 -5.92 -2.32 -4.30
N ALA A 5 -5.54 -1.84 -5.49
CA ALA A 5 -4.39 -2.37 -6.22
C ALA A 5 -3.06 -2.02 -5.52
N LEU A 6 -2.90 -0.77 -5.08
CA LEU A 6 -1.73 -0.36 -4.29
C LEU A 6 -1.66 -1.09 -2.94
N ALA A 7 -2.80 -1.25 -2.26
CA ALA A 7 -2.85 -1.99 -1.00
C ALA A 7 -2.45 -3.47 -1.21
N GLY A 8 -2.91 -4.09 -2.29
CA GLY A 8 -2.53 -5.46 -2.66
C GLY A 8 -1.02 -5.60 -2.90
N VAL A 9 -0.42 -4.68 -3.67
CA VAL A 9 1.03 -4.66 -3.92
C VAL A 9 1.81 -4.46 -2.62
N ALA A 10 1.35 -3.55 -1.74
CA ALA A 10 2.00 -3.29 -0.46
C ALA A 10 1.95 -4.52 0.46
N ILE A 11 0.78 -5.17 0.61
CA ILE A 11 0.63 -6.39 1.41
C ILE A 11 1.51 -7.51 0.85
N TYR A 12 1.51 -7.70 -0.46
CA TYR A 12 2.33 -8.73 -1.10
C TYR A 12 3.83 -8.46 -0.96
N SER A 13 4.26 -7.20 -1.04
CA SER A 13 5.65 -6.81 -0.81
C SER A 13 6.09 -7.12 0.62
N VAL A 14 5.23 -6.88 1.62
CA VAL A 14 5.51 -7.23 3.03
C VAL A 14 5.63 -8.74 3.21
N TYR A 15 4.76 -9.51 2.55
CA TYR A 15 4.83 -10.97 2.56
C TYR A 15 6.16 -11.48 1.99
N LEU A 16 6.56 -11.00 0.80
CA LEU A 16 7.84 -11.36 0.18
C LEU A 16 9.05 -10.99 1.05
N ASP A 17 9.01 -9.84 1.73
CA ASP A 17 10.10 -9.41 2.60
C ASP A 17 10.24 -10.31 3.85
N ARG A 18 9.11 -10.74 4.43
CA ARG A 18 9.12 -11.72 5.54
C ARG A 18 9.75 -13.04 5.09
N GLU A 19 9.26 -13.60 3.99
CA GLU A 19 9.76 -14.86 3.45
C GLU A 19 11.24 -14.76 3.07
N TYR A 20 11.67 -13.64 2.47
CA TYR A 20 13.08 -13.39 2.20
C TYR A 20 13.95 -13.40 3.46
N ARG A 21 13.49 -12.78 4.57
CA ARG A 21 14.23 -12.77 5.84
C ARG A 21 14.36 -14.18 6.41
N ASP A 22 13.30 -14.96 6.36
CA ASP A 22 13.24 -16.34 6.84
C ASP A 22 14.26 -17.22 6.09
N TYR A 23 14.24 -17.16 4.76
CA TYR A 23 15.22 -17.86 3.92
C TYR A 23 16.65 -17.33 4.09
N ARG A 24 16.83 -16.04 4.41
CA ARG A 24 18.14 -15.45 4.69
C ARG A 24 18.72 -15.98 6.01
N ALA A 25 17.90 -16.07 7.05
CA ALA A 25 18.27 -16.64 8.35
C ALA A 25 18.63 -18.12 8.21
N ALA A 26 17.73 -18.91 7.60
CA ALA A 26 17.94 -20.33 7.34
C ALA A 26 19.24 -20.58 6.56
N PHE A 27 19.47 -19.84 5.46
CA PHE A 27 20.70 -19.98 4.68
C PHE A 27 21.95 -19.60 5.48
N TYR A 28 21.90 -18.52 6.26
CA TYR A 28 23.03 -18.08 7.07
C TYR A 28 23.41 -19.14 8.10
N ASN A 29 22.42 -19.65 8.83
CA ASN A 29 22.58 -20.67 9.86
C ASN A 29 23.08 -22.00 9.27
N ALA A 30 22.53 -22.43 8.12
CA ALA A 30 22.95 -23.66 7.46
C ALA A 30 24.35 -23.57 6.82
N SER A 31 24.80 -22.35 6.47
CA SER A 31 26.11 -22.12 5.84
C SER A 31 27.28 -22.04 6.83
N ARG A 32 27.00 -21.94 8.13
CA ARG A 32 28.00 -21.75 9.19
C ARG A 32 27.77 -22.76 10.32
N PRO A 33 28.75 -23.62 10.63
CA PRO A 33 28.66 -24.51 11.79
C PRO A 33 28.48 -23.73 13.11
N ASP A 34 29.16 -22.58 13.23
CA ASP A 34 29.13 -21.71 14.41
C ASP A 34 28.19 -20.52 14.19
N SER A 35 26.97 -20.76 13.70
CA SER A 35 26.03 -19.67 13.47
C SER A 35 25.67 -18.97 14.80
N ASP A 36 25.81 -17.65 14.82
CA ASP A 36 25.37 -16.77 15.90
C ASP A 36 23.89 -16.35 15.75
N GLU A 37 23.17 -16.97 14.81
CA GLU A 37 21.78 -16.62 14.47
C GLU A 37 21.57 -15.12 14.23
N LYS A 38 22.55 -14.44 13.65
CA LYS A 38 22.52 -12.98 13.39
C LYS A 38 21.24 -12.46 12.75
N PHE A 39 20.58 -13.28 11.93
CA PHE A 39 19.34 -12.93 11.22
C PHE A 39 18.08 -13.54 11.84
N GLY A 40 18.19 -14.17 13.00
CA GLY A 40 17.13 -14.90 13.70
C GLY A 40 17.27 -16.41 13.60
N PRO A 41 16.43 -17.15 14.36
CA PRO A 41 16.39 -18.60 14.31
C PRO A 41 15.89 -19.08 12.94
N THR A 42 16.30 -20.28 12.55
CA THR A 42 15.78 -20.93 11.34
C THR A 42 14.31 -21.33 11.56
N PRO A 43 13.36 -20.90 10.70
CA PRO A 43 11.98 -21.33 10.78
C PRO A 43 11.86 -22.85 10.67
N THR A 44 10.91 -23.44 11.40
CA THR A 44 10.71 -24.90 11.48
C THR A 44 10.58 -25.57 10.11
N ASP A 45 9.91 -24.91 9.17
CA ASP A 45 9.65 -25.43 7.82
C ASP A 45 10.90 -25.42 6.91
N LEU A 46 11.96 -24.75 7.34
CA LEU A 46 13.22 -24.60 6.61
C LEU A 46 14.37 -25.40 7.24
N ILE A 47 14.10 -26.15 8.31
CA ILE A 47 15.07 -27.05 8.95
C ILE A 47 15.37 -28.22 7.98
N ASN A 48 16.64 -28.59 7.86
CA ASN A 48 17.14 -29.66 6.98
C ASN A 48 16.92 -29.44 5.46
N VAL A 49 16.53 -28.25 5.02
CA VAL A 49 16.47 -27.91 3.59
C VAL A 49 17.88 -27.80 3.02
N ASN A 50 18.07 -28.29 1.79
CA ASN A 50 19.37 -28.25 1.13
C ASN A 50 19.89 -26.80 0.97
N ILE A 51 21.16 -26.56 1.28
CA ILE A 51 21.79 -25.22 1.22
C ILE A 51 21.66 -24.59 -0.17
N ASN A 52 21.72 -25.37 -1.24
CA ASN A 52 21.56 -24.86 -2.61
C ASN A 52 20.11 -24.41 -2.88
N GLN A 53 19.13 -25.15 -2.36
CA GLN A 53 17.72 -24.76 -2.44
C GLN A 53 17.46 -23.48 -1.64
N LEU A 54 17.96 -23.39 -0.40
CA LEU A 54 17.87 -22.17 0.42
C LEU A 54 18.48 -20.96 -0.29
N ARG A 55 19.65 -21.14 -0.93
CA ARG A 55 20.30 -20.09 -1.72
C ARG A 55 19.44 -19.65 -2.92
N SER A 56 18.90 -20.60 -3.67
CA SER A 56 18.09 -20.33 -4.86
C SER A 56 16.79 -19.60 -4.50
N ASN A 57 16.07 -20.09 -3.49
CA ASN A 57 14.83 -19.49 -3.02
C ASN A 57 15.08 -18.08 -2.46
N ARG A 58 16.11 -17.90 -1.64
CA ARG A 58 16.52 -16.57 -1.15
C ARG A 58 16.78 -15.59 -2.29
N ASN A 59 17.52 -16.01 -3.32
CA ASN A 59 17.83 -15.15 -4.47
C ASN A 59 16.56 -14.82 -5.28
N THR A 60 15.66 -15.80 -5.44
CA THR A 60 14.38 -15.61 -6.14
C THR A 60 13.48 -14.64 -5.40
N LEU A 61 13.35 -14.79 -4.08
CA LEU A 61 12.58 -13.89 -3.22
C LEU A 61 13.15 -12.47 -3.23
N ARG A 62 14.48 -12.33 -3.19
CA ARG A 62 15.14 -11.03 -3.34
C ARG A 62 14.74 -10.35 -4.65
N ASN A 63 14.87 -11.05 -5.78
CA ASN A 63 14.52 -10.49 -7.08
C ASN A 63 13.03 -10.12 -7.19
N ARG A 64 12.13 -10.96 -6.65
CA ARG A 64 10.68 -10.68 -6.64
C ARG A 64 10.34 -9.45 -5.80
N ARG A 65 10.95 -9.31 -4.63
CA ARG A 65 10.75 -8.15 -3.75
C ARG A 65 11.23 -6.87 -4.42
N ASP A 66 12.43 -6.90 -4.99
CA ASP A 66 13.01 -5.72 -5.65
C ASP A 66 12.17 -5.31 -6.86
N PHE A 67 11.68 -6.28 -7.65
CA PHE A 67 10.72 -6.03 -8.72
C PHE A 67 9.40 -5.41 -8.22
N MET A 68 8.84 -5.93 -7.11
CA MET A 68 7.60 -5.39 -6.53
C MET A 68 7.75 -3.95 -6.05
N ILE A 69 8.90 -3.58 -5.47
CA ILE A 69 9.19 -2.19 -5.07
C ILE A 69 9.20 -1.27 -6.29
N VAL A 70 9.82 -1.69 -7.40
CA VAL A 70 9.84 -0.92 -8.65
C VAL A 70 8.43 -0.77 -9.21
N MET A 71 7.65 -1.84 -9.25
CA MET A 71 6.26 -1.80 -9.73
C MET A 71 5.36 -0.92 -8.86
N PHE A 72 5.56 -0.94 -7.54
CA PHE A 72 4.86 -0.03 -6.62
C PHE A 72 5.19 1.43 -6.92
N GLY A 73 6.48 1.77 -7.09
CA GLY A 73 6.91 3.11 -7.47
C GLY A 73 6.32 3.55 -8.81
N ALA A 74 6.33 2.69 -9.82
CA ALA A 74 5.74 2.96 -11.13
C ALA A 74 4.22 3.21 -11.03
N ALA A 75 3.49 2.37 -10.29
CA ALA A 75 2.06 2.54 -10.08
C ALA A 75 1.72 3.83 -9.32
N TYR A 76 2.54 4.22 -8.35
CA TYR A 76 2.39 5.48 -7.62
C TYR A 76 2.62 6.70 -8.52
N LEU A 77 3.67 6.68 -9.35
CA LEU A 77 3.93 7.75 -10.32
C LEU A 77 2.79 7.90 -11.34
N LEU A 78 2.25 6.78 -11.83
CA LEU A 78 1.15 6.80 -12.79
C LEU A 78 -0.11 7.45 -12.19
N GLN A 79 -0.37 7.25 -10.90
CA GLN A 79 -1.46 7.95 -10.20
C GLN A 79 -1.22 9.46 -10.09
N GLY A 80 0.03 9.87 -9.88
CA GLY A 80 0.39 11.28 -9.90
C GLY A 80 0.15 11.92 -11.27
N VAL A 81 0.48 11.21 -12.36
CA VAL A 81 0.21 11.66 -13.73
C VAL A 81 -1.29 11.78 -13.99
N ASP A 82 -2.07 10.77 -13.60
CA ASP A 82 -3.53 10.79 -13.73
C ASP A 82 -4.13 12.00 -13.01
N ALA A 83 -3.76 12.21 -11.74
CA ALA A 83 -4.21 13.37 -10.96
C ALA A 83 -3.77 14.71 -11.55
N TYR A 84 -2.55 14.81 -12.07
CA TYR A 84 -2.04 16.01 -12.73
C TYR A 84 -2.86 16.35 -13.99
N VAL A 85 -3.15 15.35 -14.83
CA VAL A 85 -3.98 15.53 -16.03
C VAL A 85 -5.40 15.96 -15.64
N TYR A 86 -6.02 15.32 -14.65
CA TYR A 86 -7.36 15.72 -14.17
C TYR A 86 -7.39 17.16 -13.64
N ALA A 87 -6.39 17.56 -12.86
CA ALA A 87 -6.28 18.92 -12.35
C ALA A 87 -6.14 19.94 -13.49
N HIS A 88 -5.34 19.59 -14.51
CA HIS A 88 -5.16 20.44 -15.68
C HIS A 88 -6.42 20.54 -16.54
N MET A 89 -7.16 19.45 -16.75
CA MET A 89 -8.41 19.46 -17.51
C MET A 89 -9.59 20.13 -16.78
N ARG A 90 -9.61 20.14 -15.44
CA ARG A 90 -10.65 20.86 -14.69
C ARG A 90 -10.55 22.38 -14.79
N SER A 91 -9.40 22.91 -15.19
CA SER A 91 -9.21 24.36 -15.38
C SER A 91 -9.78 24.91 -16.70
N PHE A 92 -10.24 24.04 -17.61
CA PHE A 92 -10.68 24.43 -18.96
C PHE A 92 -12.20 24.54 -19.17
N ASP A 93 -13.03 24.29 -18.14
CA ASP A 93 -14.48 24.58 -18.18
C ASP A 93 -15.02 25.00 -16.79
N VAL A 94 -14.49 26.12 -16.29
CA VAL A 94 -15.12 26.86 -15.18
C VAL A 94 -15.27 28.31 -15.62
N SER A 95 -16.12 28.52 -16.61
CA SER A 95 -16.85 29.79 -16.72
C SER A 95 -18.14 29.65 -15.90
N ASP A 96 -18.29 30.59 -14.97
CA ASP A 96 -19.50 30.98 -14.23
C ASP A 96 -19.91 30.16 -12.98
N ASP A 97 -19.16 30.45 -11.90
CA ASP A 97 -19.67 30.98 -10.63
C ASP A 97 -20.57 30.10 -9.73
N LEU A 98 -20.44 28.78 -9.77
CA LEU A 98 -21.11 27.89 -8.81
C LEU A 98 -20.28 27.67 -7.53
N SER A 99 -20.40 28.56 -6.56
CA SER A 99 -19.85 28.37 -5.21
C SER A 99 -20.74 27.44 -4.38
N ILE A 100 -20.21 26.26 -4.00
CA ILE A 100 -20.89 25.31 -3.11
C ILE A 100 -20.34 25.50 -1.70
N ALA A 101 -21.20 25.91 -0.75
CA ALA A 101 -20.86 26.06 0.66
C ALA A 101 -21.52 24.95 1.51
N PRO A 102 -20.85 23.80 1.75
CA PRO A 102 -21.42 22.74 2.56
C PRO A 102 -21.37 23.12 4.06
N SER A 103 -22.51 23.05 4.74
CA SER A 103 -22.58 23.22 6.20
C SER A 103 -22.90 21.89 6.86
N ILE A 104 -22.06 21.47 7.82
CA ILE A 104 -22.26 20.26 8.63
C ILE A 104 -22.64 20.72 10.04
N ARG A 105 -23.87 20.40 10.47
CA ARG A 105 -24.32 20.66 11.83
C ARG A 105 -24.69 19.33 12.49
N PRO A 106 -24.10 19.00 13.66
CA PRO A 106 -24.59 17.89 14.46
C PRO A 106 -25.98 18.27 14.99
N ASP A 107 -26.98 17.42 14.75
CA ASP A 107 -28.35 17.65 15.21
C ASP A 107 -28.68 16.65 16.33
N ILE A 108 -29.11 17.18 17.47
CA ILE A 108 -29.60 16.36 18.58
C ILE A 108 -31.11 16.49 18.56
N LEU A 109 -31.76 15.64 17.76
CA LEU A 109 -33.21 15.58 17.67
C LEU A 109 -33.75 15.15 19.04
N ALA A 110 -34.84 15.78 19.52
CA ALA A 110 -35.42 15.65 20.86
C ALA A 110 -35.96 14.25 21.25
N SER A 111 -35.44 13.19 20.62
CA SER A 111 -35.71 11.78 20.86
C SER A 111 -34.42 10.96 20.75
N ASN A 112 -33.42 11.26 21.58
CA ASN A 112 -32.25 10.41 21.92
C ASN A 112 -31.50 9.72 20.76
N THR A 113 -31.64 10.22 19.53
CA THR A 113 -31.08 9.60 18.32
C THR A 113 -30.04 10.57 17.75
N PRO A 114 -28.74 10.28 17.86
CA PRO A 114 -27.71 11.12 17.26
C PRO A 114 -27.84 11.07 15.73
N GLY A 115 -28.00 12.25 15.10
CA GLY A 115 -28.12 12.39 13.65
C GLY A 115 -27.10 13.38 13.09
N VAL A 116 -26.63 13.12 11.86
CA VAL A 116 -25.81 14.07 11.09
C VAL A 116 -26.63 14.49 9.88
N THR A 117 -26.92 15.79 9.78
CA THR A 117 -27.65 16.36 8.65
C THR A 117 -26.69 17.13 7.75
N LEU A 118 -26.70 16.79 6.46
CA LEU A 118 -25.95 17.49 5.41
C LEU A 118 -26.89 18.39 4.62
N ARG A 119 -26.57 19.69 4.55
CA ARG A 119 -27.31 20.67 3.73
C ARG A 119 -26.40 21.27 2.67
N LEU A 120 -26.89 21.29 1.43
CA LEU A 120 -26.23 21.92 0.28
C LEU A 120 -27.11 23.07 -0.23
N ASP A 121 -26.60 24.29 -0.15
CA ASP A 121 -27.28 25.48 -0.67
C ASP A 121 -26.61 25.92 -1.99
N PHE A 122 -27.41 26.05 -3.05
CA PHE A 122 -26.95 26.45 -4.38
C PHE A 122 -27.30 27.92 -4.62
N TYR A 123 -26.29 28.77 -4.77
CA TYR A 123 -26.48 30.16 -5.16
C TYR A 123 -26.28 30.31 -6.68
N SER A 124 -27.28 30.87 -7.36
CA SER A 124 -27.18 31.33 -8.73
C SER A 124 -27.45 32.84 -8.73
N ARG A 125 -26.46 33.64 -9.11
CA ARG A 125 -26.67 35.06 -9.45
C ARG A 125 -26.93 35.12 -10.96
N LYS A 126 -28.12 35.58 -11.32
CA LYS A 126 -28.42 36.05 -12.68
C LYS A 126 -27.77 37.42 -12.92
#